data_AF-A0A0D2PP82-F1
#
_entry.id   AF-A0A0D2PP82-F1
#
_cell.length_a   1.000
_cell.length_b   1.000
_cell.length_c   1.000
_cell.angle_alpha   90.00
_cell.angle_beta   90.00
_cell.angle_gamma   90.00
#
_symmetry.space_group_name_H-M   'P 1'
#
loop_
_entity.id
_entity.type
_entity.pdbx_description
1 polymer ?
#
loop_
_entity_poly.entity_id
_entity_poly.type
_entity_poly.pdbx_seq_one_letter_code
_entity_poly.pdbx_strand_id
1 'polypeptide(L)'
;MSLRYLNMRTALGAATQSPATTNFNHLRSIPRAWLIRRTRHDPKLKSVRTQDRIKWWNIVPGDQIRLRGDREGTIHEVLSINRLSNRVFLKNTTPSGKEAENAPPQTKNYHYSRCQLYVGEHMSLSKKRDDAPKIQPVFASRIGTSEPYWSYLRNRFVWKRYAVATTPRVLEWKTGDRIHVPWPPAVKRTYPAASPYDTAQEALQKITYQTPDFNRVSPTLPLPTLPAEKEYLDHIYNPTPSRTYDASAPFEVYLKPDLANPHSRAKKMQRFKLRQSIIHAQLKDIMDFELANLEGRTSKQARSDAAFRWRELVKKQKAERTKARWMTATRVETWEKKNVNKAKKEERQRRRLTELTLGEDQNQVIPAALRAKN
;
A
#
# COMPACT_ATOMS: atom_id res chain seq x y z
N MET A 1 3.35 -7.29 -5.48
CA MET A 1 2.10 -7.61 -4.74
C MET A 1 1.21 -6.39 -4.73
N SER A 2 -0.01 -6.45 -5.29
CA SER A 2 -0.96 -5.36 -5.11
C SER A 2 -1.29 -5.28 -3.61
N LEU A 3 -1.16 -4.08 -3.04
CA LEU A 3 -1.54 -3.82 -1.66
C LEU A 3 -3.06 -3.99 -1.59
N ARG A 4 -3.55 -5.21 -1.31
CA ARG A 4 -4.97 -5.41 -1.02
C ARG A 4 -5.29 -4.55 0.20
N TYR A 5 -6.03 -3.47 -0.02
CA TYR A 5 -6.48 -2.59 1.05
C TYR A 5 -7.38 -3.36 2.01
N LEU A 6 -7.30 -3.03 3.30
CA LEU A 6 -8.24 -3.57 4.27
C LEU A 6 -9.58 -2.90 3.99
N ASN A 7 -10.59 -3.67 3.61
CA ASN A 7 -11.95 -3.20 3.31
C ASN A 7 -12.90 -3.61 4.44
N MET A 8 -14.02 -2.90 4.62
CA MET A 8 -15.01 -3.21 5.67
C MET A 8 -15.51 -4.65 5.59
N ARG A 9 -15.82 -5.17 4.39
CA ARG A 9 -16.22 -6.57 4.19
C ARG A 9 -15.15 -7.56 4.65
N THR A 10 -13.87 -7.28 4.34
CA THR A 10 -12.75 -8.13 4.79
C THR A 10 -12.50 -8.03 6.30
N ALA A 11 -12.82 -6.88 6.92
CA ALA A 11 -12.70 -6.69 8.36
C ALA A 11 -13.83 -7.41 9.11
N LEU A 12 -15.06 -7.40 8.57
CA LEU A 12 -16.18 -8.17 9.12
C LEU A 12 -15.91 -9.68 9.02
N GLY A 13 -15.38 -10.14 7.90
CA GLY A 13 -14.88 -11.50 7.69
C GLY A 13 -13.45 -11.75 8.19
N ALA A 14 -13.00 -11.06 9.26
CA ALA A 14 -11.62 -11.18 9.74
C ALA A 14 -11.31 -12.52 10.44
N ALA A 15 -12.31 -13.35 10.69
CA ALA A 15 -12.10 -14.72 11.14
C ALA A 15 -11.53 -15.56 9.99
N THR A 16 -10.31 -16.06 10.16
CA THR A 16 -9.62 -16.87 9.15
C THR A 16 -9.54 -18.32 9.59
N GLN A 17 -9.90 -19.24 8.70
CA GLN A 17 -9.66 -20.68 8.83
C GLN A 17 -8.31 -21.10 8.24
N SER A 18 -7.63 -20.21 7.51
CA SER A 18 -6.33 -20.53 6.95
C SER A 18 -5.26 -20.56 8.05
N PRO A 19 -4.45 -21.63 8.12
CA PRO A 19 -3.41 -21.71 9.12
C PRO A 19 -2.22 -20.77 8.86
N ALA A 20 -2.05 -20.36 7.61
CA ALA A 20 -0.91 -19.58 7.18
C ALA A 20 -1.11 -18.06 7.36
N THR A 21 -0.01 -17.35 7.62
CA THR A 21 0.06 -15.89 7.58
C THR A 21 0.66 -15.45 6.25
N THR A 22 -0.19 -14.90 5.38
CA THR A 22 0.22 -14.37 4.06
C THR A 22 0.37 -12.85 4.07
N ASN A 23 -0.41 -12.15 4.90
CA ASN A 23 -0.40 -10.70 5.02
C ASN A 23 -0.62 -10.24 6.47
N PHE A 24 -0.30 -8.96 6.72
CA PHE A 24 -0.49 -8.28 8.01
C PHE A 24 -1.53 -7.16 7.92
N ASN A 25 -2.54 -7.31 7.08
CA ASN A 25 -3.58 -6.29 6.95
C ASN A 25 -4.32 -6.05 8.26
N HIS A 26 -4.42 -7.06 9.13
CA HIS A 26 -4.99 -6.93 10.47
C HIS A 26 -4.20 -6.00 11.40
N LEU A 27 -2.94 -5.65 11.08
CA LEU A 27 -2.16 -4.66 11.82
C LEU A 27 -2.33 -3.23 11.32
N ARG A 28 -3.17 -3.01 10.30
CA ARG A 28 -3.49 -1.66 9.85
C ARG A 28 -4.54 -1.02 10.75
N SER A 29 -4.48 0.29 10.90
CA SER A 29 -5.54 1.04 11.57
C SER A 29 -6.87 0.86 10.83
N ILE A 30 -7.95 0.78 11.59
CA ILE A 30 -9.30 0.67 11.06
C ILE A 30 -9.96 2.03 11.23
N PRO A 31 -10.65 2.57 10.20
CA PRO A 31 -11.44 3.78 10.34
C PRO A 31 -12.44 3.66 11.50
N ARG A 32 -12.50 4.67 12.38
CA ARG A 32 -13.43 4.68 13.54
C ARG A 32 -14.89 4.49 13.11
N ALA A 33 -15.26 5.01 11.94
CA ALA A 33 -16.59 4.86 11.36
C ALA A 33 -17.04 3.40 11.18
N TRP A 34 -16.11 2.44 11.03
CA TRP A 34 -16.45 1.02 10.88
C TRP A 34 -16.71 0.32 12.21
N LEU A 35 -16.27 0.90 13.33
CA LEU A 35 -16.50 0.36 14.67
C LEU A 35 -17.87 0.77 15.24
N ILE A 36 -18.43 1.85 14.69
CA ILE A 36 -19.74 2.37 15.07
C ILE A 36 -20.80 1.63 14.25
N ARG A 37 -21.80 1.08 14.93
CA ARG A 37 -22.97 0.49 14.30
C ARG A 37 -23.89 1.62 13.86
N ARG A 38 -24.20 1.71 12.55
CA ARG A 38 -25.10 2.74 12.01
C ARG A 38 -26.55 2.32 12.10
N THR A 39 -26.87 1.06 11.80
CA THR A 39 -28.23 0.51 11.89
C THR A 39 -28.32 -0.68 12.84
N ARG A 40 -29.53 -1.00 13.32
CA ARG A 40 -29.78 -2.22 14.13
C ARG A 40 -29.54 -3.51 13.32
N HIS A 41 -29.46 -3.49 12.00
CA HIS A 41 -29.16 -4.70 11.23
C HIS A 41 -27.66 -4.83 10.90
N ASP A 42 -26.87 -3.75 11.05
CA ASP A 42 -25.45 -3.79 10.75
C ASP A 42 -24.66 -4.62 11.77
N PRO A 43 -23.75 -5.50 11.31
CA PRO A 43 -22.87 -6.26 12.19
C PRO A 43 -21.86 -5.35 12.87
N LYS A 44 -21.75 -5.44 14.20
CA LYS A 44 -20.76 -4.67 14.98
C LYS A 44 -19.37 -5.29 14.82
N LEU A 45 -18.45 -4.55 14.19
CA LEU A 45 -17.05 -4.94 14.08
C LEU A 45 -16.38 -4.89 15.46
N LYS A 46 -16.00 -6.04 16.00
CA LYS A 46 -15.20 -6.14 17.23
C LYS A 46 -13.71 -6.14 16.87
N SER A 47 -12.98 -5.12 17.31
CA SER A 47 -11.54 -5.01 17.09
C SER A 47 -10.85 -4.52 18.36
N VAL A 48 -9.68 -5.07 18.66
CA VAL A 48 -8.74 -4.49 19.65
C VAL A 48 -7.98 -3.33 18.99
N ARG A 49 -7.37 -2.46 19.81
CA ARG A 49 -6.44 -1.41 19.35
C ARG A 49 -5.32 -2.05 18.54
N THR A 50 -4.84 -1.34 17.53
CA THR A 50 -3.86 -1.87 16.58
C THR A 50 -2.57 -2.36 17.25
N GLN A 51 -2.12 -1.68 18.31
CA GLN A 51 -0.91 -2.02 19.07
C GLN A 51 -1.04 -3.34 19.84
N ASP A 52 -2.25 -3.67 20.29
CA ASP A 52 -2.53 -4.89 21.07
C ASP A 52 -2.78 -6.11 20.17
N ARG A 53 -2.90 -5.92 18.85
CA ARG A 53 -3.17 -7.02 17.91
C ARG A 53 -1.93 -7.89 17.76
N ILE A 54 -2.14 -9.20 17.84
CA ILE A 54 -1.05 -10.16 17.74
C ILE A 54 -0.52 -10.19 16.30
N LYS A 55 0.75 -9.81 16.12
CA LYS A 55 1.44 -9.87 14.82
C LYS A 55 1.71 -11.32 14.38
N TRP A 56 2.32 -12.10 15.27
CA TRP A 56 2.72 -13.48 15.04
C TRP A 56 1.86 -14.42 15.88
N TRP A 57 0.88 -15.06 15.24
CA TRP A 57 -0.06 -15.97 15.90
C TRP A 57 0.53 -17.36 16.03
N ASN A 58 0.73 -17.85 17.26
CA ASN A 58 1.25 -19.21 17.49
C ASN A 58 0.16 -20.28 17.54
N ILE A 59 -1.09 -19.88 17.80
CA ILE A 59 -2.27 -20.74 17.79
C ILE A 59 -3.00 -20.49 16.48
N VAL A 60 -3.30 -21.57 15.78
CA VAL A 60 -3.70 -21.56 14.40
C VAL A 60 -4.86 -22.56 14.19
N PRO A 61 -5.77 -22.35 13.22
CA PRO A 61 -6.83 -23.30 12.91
C PRO A 61 -6.30 -24.72 12.68
N GLY A 62 -6.95 -25.71 13.29
CA GLY A 62 -6.53 -27.11 13.33
C GLY A 62 -5.63 -27.48 14.54
N ASP A 63 -5.16 -26.50 15.32
CA ASP A 63 -4.44 -26.79 16.56
C ASP A 63 -5.38 -27.34 17.64
N GLN A 64 -4.81 -28.19 18.49
CA GLN A 64 -5.43 -28.62 19.72
C GLN A 64 -4.98 -27.73 20.88
N ILE A 65 -5.92 -27.26 21.69
CA ILE A 65 -5.67 -26.36 22.82
C ILE A 65 -6.45 -26.76 24.05
N ARG A 66 -5.93 -26.38 25.22
CA ARG A 66 -6.67 -26.40 26.50
C ARG A 66 -6.94 -24.98 26.96
N LEU A 67 -8.05 -24.78 27.65
CA LEU A 67 -8.37 -23.49 28.26
C LEU A 67 -7.75 -23.36 29.66
N ARG A 68 -7.11 -22.23 29.92
CA ARG A 68 -6.55 -21.88 31.23
C ARG A 68 -7.67 -21.60 32.22
N GLY A 69 -7.72 -22.40 33.28
CA GLY A 69 -8.76 -22.36 34.30
C GLY A 69 -9.89 -23.36 34.07
N ASP A 70 -9.84 -24.15 32.99
CA ASP A 70 -10.71 -25.31 32.85
C ASP A 70 -10.26 -26.43 33.80
N ARG A 71 -11.19 -26.97 34.58
CA ARG A 71 -10.92 -28.03 35.58
C ARG A 71 -10.89 -29.40 34.94
N GLU A 72 -11.72 -29.61 33.93
CA GLU A 72 -11.82 -30.87 33.20
C GLU A 72 -10.60 -31.09 32.29
N GLY A 73 -9.90 -30.01 31.96
CA GLY A 73 -8.71 -30.06 31.11
C GLY A 73 -9.02 -30.54 29.70
N THR A 74 -10.23 -30.27 29.22
CA THR A 74 -10.70 -30.74 27.93
C THR A 74 -9.84 -30.18 26.79
N ILE A 75 -9.55 -31.05 25.82
CA ILE A 75 -8.79 -30.68 24.62
C ILE A 75 -9.81 -30.23 23.58
N HIS A 76 -9.62 -29.03 23.06
CA HIS A 76 -10.46 -28.44 22.03
C HIS A 76 -9.67 -28.21 20.75
N GLU A 77 -10.30 -28.49 19.61
CA GLU A 77 -9.77 -28.14 18.30
C GLU A 77 -10.13 -26.69 17.93
N VAL A 78 -9.16 -25.94 17.41
CA VAL A 78 -9.36 -24.58 16.94
C VAL A 78 -9.99 -24.59 15.55
N LEU A 79 -11.21 -24.06 15.42
CA LEU A 79 -11.90 -23.94 14.14
C LEU A 79 -11.40 -22.74 13.33
N SER A 80 -11.35 -21.57 13.95
CA SER A 80 -10.93 -20.33 13.28
C SER A 80 -10.35 -19.33 14.26
N ILE A 81 -9.58 -18.38 13.75
CA ILE A 81 -9.00 -17.30 14.56
C ILE A 81 -9.42 -15.95 14.01
N ASN A 82 -9.77 -15.00 14.88
CA ASN A 82 -9.99 -13.62 14.48
C ASN A 82 -8.82 -12.75 14.92
N ARG A 83 -8.03 -12.33 13.93
CA ARG A 83 -6.80 -11.56 14.11
C ARG A 83 -7.04 -10.10 14.52
N LEU A 84 -8.25 -9.57 14.33
CA LEU A 84 -8.61 -8.21 14.75
C LEU A 84 -9.04 -8.14 16.22
N SER A 85 -9.72 -9.17 16.71
CA SER A 85 -10.25 -9.22 18.08
C SER A 85 -9.40 -10.04 19.06
N ASN A 86 -8.31 -10.66 18.60
CA ASN A 86 -7.49 -11.59 19.38
C ASN A 86 -8.30 -12.76 19.98
N ARG A 87 -9.31 -13.25 19.25
CA ARG A 87 -10.18 -14.34 19.70
C ARG A 87 -9.96 -15.60 18.88
N VAL A 88 -10.04 -16.73 19.57
CA VAL A 88 -9.95 -18.09 19.02
C VAL A 88 -11.34 -18.71 19.11
N PHE A 89 -11.84 -19.22 17.99
CA PHE A 89 -13.10 -19.95 17.91
C PHE A 89 -12.81 -21.43 17.96
N LEU A 90 -13.45 -22.11 18.90
CA LEU A 90 -13.32 -23.54 19.08
C LEU A 90 -14.36 -24.27 18.24
N LYS A 91 -13.99 -25.45 17.76
CA LYS A 91 -14.92 -26.41 17.18
C LYS A 91 -15.77 -26.96 18.33
N ASN A 92 -17.09 -26.90 18.20
CA ASN A 92 -17.98 -27.40 19.24
C ASN A 92 -17.80 -28.91 19.36
N THR A 93 -17.36 -29.39 20.52
CA THR A 93 -17.22 -30.82 20.83
C THR A 93 -18.47 -31.40 21.49
N THR A 94 -19.33 -30.55 22.05
CA THR A 94 -20.63 -30.94 22.60
C THR A 94 -21.73 -30.65 21.58
N PRO A 95 -22.54 -31.63 21.14
CA PRO A 95 -23.76 -31.32 20.41
C PRO A 95 -24.62 -30.48 21.35
N SER A 96 -24.83 -29.20 21.01
CA SER A 96 -25.94 -28.44 21.59
C SER A 96 -27.19 -29.30 21.41
N GLY A 97 -27.93 -29.53 22.50
CA GLY A 97 -29.04 -30.47 22.56
C GLY A 97 -30.05 -30.32 21.41
N LYS A 98 -30.90 -31.33 21.26
CA LYS A 98 -31.86 -31.63 20.17
C LYS A 98 -32.75 -30.48 19.63
N GLU A 99 -32.58 -29.24 20.08
CA GLU A 99 -33.39 -28.06 19.72
C GLU A 99 -32.78 -27.20 18.59
N ALA A 100 -31.62 -27.57 18.02
CA ALA A 100 -30.88 -26.71 17.09
C ALA A 100 -30.65 -27.30 15.68
N GLU A 101 -31.55 -28.13 15.16
CA GLU A 101 -31.40 -28.73 13.81
C GLU A 101 -31.37 -27.68 12.68
N ASN A 102 -31.97 -26.50 12.91
CA ASN A 102 -32.05 -25.40 11.93
C ASN A 102 -31.21 -24.16 12.30
N ALA A 103 -30.51 -24.15 13.43
CA ALA A 103 -29.71 -23.00 13.86
C ALA A 103 -28.21 -23.28 13.62
N PRO A 104 -27.45 -22.34 13.03
CA PRO A 104 -26.02 -22.54 12.81
C PRO A 104 -25.31 -22.78 14.16
N PRO A 105 -24.39 -23.77 14.24
CA PRO A 105 -23.74 -24.15 15.49
C PRO A 105 -23.02 -22.93 16.09
N GLN A 106 -23.44 -22.52 17.28
CA GLN A 106 -22.83 -21.38 17.96
C GLN A 106 -21.43 -21.75 18.45
N THR A 107 -20.40 -21.30 17.74
CA THR A 107 -19.00 -21.56 18.12
C THR A 107 -18.63 -20.77 19.36
N LYS A 108 -18.19 -21.46 20.43
CA LYS A 108 -17.62 -20.78 21.62
C LYS A 108 -16.33 -20.06 21.22
N ASN A 109 -16.14 -18.85 21.74
CA ASN A 109 -14.94 -18.05 21.48
C ASN A 109 -14.24 -17.64 22.76
N TYR A 110 -12.91 -17.72 22.76
CA TYR A 110 -12.06 -17.39 23.90
C TYR A 110 -10.98 -16.41 23.48
N HIS A 111 -10.50 -15.62 24.44
CA HIS A 111 -9.37 -14.73 24.20
C HIS A 111 -8.07 -15.55 24.10
N TYR A 112 -7.17 -15.16 23.20
CA TYR A 112 -5.91 -15.86 22.95
C TYR A 112 -5.12 -16.19 24.23
N SER A 113 -5.07 -15.26 25.19
CA SER A 113 -4.32 -15.43 26.46
C SER A 113 -4.82 -16.57 27.36
N ARG A 114 -6.05 -17.07 27.15
CA ARG A 114 -6.59 -18.21 27.91
C ARG A 114 -6.27 -19.54 27.24
N CYS A 115 -5.66 -19.55 26.07
CA CYS A 115 -5.42 -20.78 25.31
C CYS A 115 -4.01 -21.30 25.58
N GLN A 116 -3.89 -22.57 25.94
CA GLN A 116 -2.62 -23.29 26.10
C GLN A 116 -2.51 -24.33 24.98
N LEU A 117 -1.39 -24.33 24.26
CA LEU A 117 -1.24 -25.17 23.08
C LEU A 117 -0.89 -26.62 23.47
N TYR A 118 -1.52 -27.59 22.85
CA TYR A 118 -1.22 -29.01 23.08
C TYR A 118 0.11 -29.39 22.42
N VAL A 119 1.02 -29.98 23.21
CA VAL A 119 2.36 -30.37 22.76
C VAL A 119 2.35 -31.83 22.31
N GLY A 120 1.70 -32.69 23.09
CA GLY A 120 1.66 -34.14 22.88
C GLY A 120 1.47 -34.87 24.20
N GLU A 121 1.43 -36.19 24.13
CA GLU A 121 1.43 -37.06 25.30
C GLU A 121 2.87 -37.34 25.71
N HIS A 122 3.21 -37.03 26.96
CA HIS A 122 4.53 -37.32 27.49
C HIS A 122 4.44 -37.87 28.92
N MET A 123 5.49 -38.57 29.33
CA MET A 123 5.64 -38.99 30.72
C MET A 123 5.88 -37.76 31.60
N SER A 124 4.96 -37.53 32.52
CA SER A 124 5.05 -36.40 33.46
C SER A 124 4.94 -36.88 34.89
N LEU A 125 5.60 -36.16 35.80
CA LEU A 125 5.39 -36.37 37.23
C LEU A 125 3.98 -35.96 37.58
N SER A 126 3.25 -36.88 38.22
CA SER A 126 2.01 -36.53 38.90
C SER A 126 2.30 -35.41 39.90
N LYS A 127 1.32 -34.53 40.14
CA LYS A 127 1.45 -33.45 41.13
C LYS A 127 1.58 -33.97 42.57
N LYS A 128 1.25 -35.24 42.80
CA LYS A 128 1.39 -35.91 44.11
C LYS A 128 2.75 -36.58 44.19
N ARG A 129 3.40 -36.45 45.35
CA ARG A 129 4.82 -36.75 45.59
C ARG A 129 5.20 -38.23 45.42
N ASP A 130 4.21 -39.15 45.44
CA ASP A 130 4.42 -40.61 45.51
C ASP A 130 3.76 -41.41 44.35
N ASP A 131 3.28 -40.73 43.31
CA ASP A 131 2.64 -41.39 42.17
C ASP A 131 3.66 -41.74 41.07
N ALA A 132 3.59 -42.99 40.57
CA ALA A 132 4.36 -43.44 39.40
C ALA A 132 4.16 -42.52 38.18
N PRO A 133 5.18 -42.36 37.30
CA PRO A 133 5.07 -41.54 36.11
C PRO A 133 3.92 -42.02 35.22
N LYS A 134 3.00 -41.11 34.88
CA LYS A 134 1.87 -41.39 33.99
C LYS A 134 2.05 -40.63 32.68
N ILE A 135 1.68 -41.28 31.58
CA ILE A 135 1.54 -40.62 30.27
C ILE A 135 0.33 -39.69 30.39
N GLN A 136 0.58 -38.39 30.25
CA GLN A 136 -0.48 -37.37 30.36
C GLN A 136 -0.35 -36.35 29.22
N PRO A 137 -1.47 -35.73 28.82
CA PRO A 137 -1.45 -34.67 27.82
C PRO A 137 -0.69 -33.45 28.37
N VAL A 138 0.32 -33.01 27.64
CA VAL A 138 1.18 -31.88 28.00
C VAL A 138 0.78 -30.64 27.20
N PHE A 139 0.68 -29.52 27.92
CA PHE A 139 0.33 -28.24 27.32
C PHE A 139 1.47 -27.23 27.48
N ALA A 140 1.65 -26.37 26.49
CA ALA A 140 2.60 -25.27 26.53
C ALA A 140 2.09 -24.15 27.45
N SER A 141 2.81 -23.90 28.53
CA SER A 141 2.63 -22.73 29.40
C SER A 141 3.27 -21.49 28.78
N ARG A 142 4.45 -21.64 28.17
CA ARG A 142 5.15 -20.58 27.43
C ARG A 142 5.60 -21.10 26.08
N ILE A 143 5.30 -20.32 25.03
CA ILE A 143 5.69 -20.62 23.65
C ILE A 143 6.81 -19.66 23.24
N GLY A 144 7.92 -20.21 22.75
CA GLY A 144 8.99 -19.50 22.06
C GLY A 144 8.84 -19.66 20.54
N THR A 145 9.43 -18.74 19.78
CA THR A 145 9.38 -18.77 18.32
C THR A 145 10.77 -18.54 17.73
N SER A 146 11.03 -19.13 16.56
CA SER A 146 12.15 -18.70 15.73
C SER A 146 11.87 -17.33 15.12
N GLU A 147 12.90 -16.72 14.52
CA GLU A 147 12.71 -15.53 13.71
C GLU A 147 11.81 -15.85 12.49
N PRO A 148 10.78 -15.03 12.24
CA PRO A 148 9.89 -15.22 11.10
C PRO A 148 10.48 -14.64 9.82
N TYR A 149 10.48 -15.44 8.75
CA TYR A 149 10.94 -15.02 7.43
C TYR A 149 9.87 -15.27 6.37
N TRP A 150 9.95 -14.56 5.24
CA TRP A 150 9.06 -14.76 4.10
C TRP A 150 9.57 -15.90 3.22
N SER A 151 8.77 -16.94 3.04
CA SER A 151 9.08 -18.03 2.10
C SER A 151 8.45 -17.72 0.74
N TYR A 152 9.27 -17.43 -0.26
CA TYR A 152 8.81 -17.16 -1.63
C TYR A 152 8.13 -18.40 -2.27
N LEU A 153 8.69 -19.59 -2.08
CA LEU A 153 8.11 -20.85 -2.60
C LEU A 153 6.70 -21.10 -2.04
N ARG A 154 6.48 -20.77 -0.76
CA ARG A 154 5.22 -21.02 -0.07
C ARG A 154 4.28 -19.81 -0.04
N ASN A 155 4.73 -18.65 -0.52
CA ASN A 155 4.05 -17.35 -0.46
C ASN A 155 3.43 -17.02 0.91
N ARG A 156 4.16 -17.32 1.99
CA ARG A 156 3.72 -17.08 3.38
C ARG A 156 4.90 -16.83 4.31
N PHE A 157 4.62 -16.19 5.44
CA PHE A 157 5.55 -16.09 6.54
C PHE A 157 5.65 -17.44 7.27
N VAL A 158 6.87 -17.83 7.60
CA VAL A 158 7.17 -19.10 8.26
C VAL A 158 8.06 -18.83 9.46
N TRP A 159 7.72 -19.44 10.58
CA TRP A 159 8.56 -19.56 11.78
C TRP A 159 8.29 -20.90 12.45
N LYS A 160 9.22 -21.37 13.26
CA LYS A 160 9.07 -22.55 14.11
C LYS A 160 8.59 -22.11 15.49
N ARG A 161 7.74 -22.93 16.11
CA ARG A 161 7.23 -22.70 17.47
C ARG A 161 7.75 -23.78 18.40
N TYR A 162 8.09 -23.38 19.62
CA TYR A 162 8.67 -24.25 20.63
C TYR A 162 7.93 -24.07 21.96
N ALA A 163 7.65 -25.16 22.68
CA ALA A 163 7.26 -25.08 24.07
C ALA A 163 8.52 -24.88 24.93
N VAL A 164 8.59 -23.75 25.61
CA VAL A 164 9.72 -23.38 26.51
C VAL A 164 9.42 -23.79 27.94
N ALA A 165 8.14 -23.76 28.32
CA ALA A 165 7.66 -24.26 29.60
C ALA A 165 6.39 -25.05 29.38
N THR A 166 6.28 -26.20 30.04
CA THR A 166 5.13 -27.10 29.91
C THR A 166 4.38 -27.25 31.22
N THR A 167 3.11 -27.61 31.12
CA THR A 167 2.24 -27.98 32.24
C THR A 167 1.42 -29.21 31.84
N PRO A 168 1.59 -30.36 32.50
CA PRO A 168 2.57 -30.67 33.55
C PRO A 168 4.04 -30.60 33.05
N ARG A 169 4.99 -30.56 34.00
CA ARG A 169 6.42 -30.56 33.68
C ARG A 169 6.82 -31.94 33.20
N VAL A 170 7.52 -32.01 32.07
CA VAL A 170 7.94 -33.28 31.48
C VAL A 170 9.26 -33.75 32.11
N LEU A 171 9.38 -35.05 32.35
CA LEU A 171 10.51 -35.66 33.07
C LEU A 171 11.79 -35.75 32.25
N GLU A 172 11.66 -36.11 30.98
CA GLU A 172 12.79 -36.41 30.09
C GLU A 172 13.57 -35.16 29.64
N TRP A 173 13.03 -33.96 29.88
CA TRP A 173 13.59 -32.71 29.37
C TRP A 173 14.25 -31.85 30.44
N LYS A 174 15.49 -31.41 30.14
CA LYS A 174 16.24 -30.52 31.02
C LYS A 174 15.66 -29.11 30.99
N THR A 175 15.84 -28.38 32.09
CA THR A 175 15.46 -26.97 32.20
C THR A 175 16.21 -26.14 31.15
N GLY A 176 15.50 -25.66 30.13
CA GLY A 176 16.09 -24.84 29.05
C GLY A 176 15.90 -25.41 27.64
N ASP A 177 15.57 -26.70 27.54
CA ASP A 177 15.32 -27.35 26.25
C ASP A 177 14.00 -26.86 25.64
N ARG A 178 14.00 -26.71 24.31
CA ARG A 178 12.87 -26.18 23.54
C ARG A 178 12.19 -27.30 22.77
N ILE A 179 10.99 -27.72 23.18
CA ILE A 179 10.25 -28.78 22.50
C ILE A 179 9.59 -28.20 21.24
N HIS A 180 9.98 -28.68 20.06
CA HIS A 180 9.38 -28.21 18.81
C HIS A 180 7.92 -28.66 18.71
N VAL A 181 7.01 -27.71 18.45
CA VAL A 181 5.60 -28.02 18.23
C VAL A 181 5.25 -27.80 16.75
N PRO A 182 5.00 -28.86 15.97
CA PRO A 182 4.76 -28.73 14.53
C PRO A 182 3.45 -27.98 14.26
N TRP A 183 3.39 -27.23 13.17
CA TRP A 183 2.13 -26.63 12.68
C TRP A 183 1.13 -27.71 12.25
N PRO A 184 -0.18 -27.46 12.37
CA PRO A 184 -1.18 -28.42 11.95
C PRO A 184 -1.11 -28.61 10.42
N PRO A 185 -1.41 -29.81 9.91
CA PRO A 185 -1.42 -30.06 8.48
C PRO A 185 -2.47 -29.16 7.82
N ALA A 186 -2.14 -28.60 6.65
CA ALA A 186 -3.11 -27.83 5.90
C ALA A 186 -4.22 -28.75 5.39
N VAL A 187 -5.48 -28.38 5.65
CA VAL A 187 -6.64 -29.07 5.05
C VAL A 187 -6.49 -29.00 3.54
N LYS A 188 -6.37 -30.17 2.90
CA LYS A 188 -6.32 -30.27 1.44
C LYS A 188 -7.65 -29.76 0.91
N ARG A 189 -7.61 -28.87 -0.09
CA ARG A 189 -8.83 -28.39 -0.74
C ARG A 189 -9.46 -29.58 -1.46
N THR A 190 -10.67 -29.95 -1.08
CA THR A 190 -11.50 -30.88 -1.83
C THR A 190 -12.06 -30.13 -3.02
N TYR A 191 -11.68 -30.56 -4.21
CA TYR A 191 -12.31 -30.09 -5.43
C TYR A 191 -13.59 -30.90 -5.66
N PRO A 192 -14.65 -30.29 -6.22
CA PRO A 192 -15.83 -31.06 -6.63
C PRO A 192 -15.41 -32.14 -7.64
N ALA A 193 -16.16 -33.24 -7.68
CA ALA A 193 -15.98 -34.24 -8.72
C ALA A 193 -16.23 -33.61 -10.10
N ALA A 194 -15.55 -34.13 -11.12
CA ALA A 194 -15.68 -33.63 -12.49
C ALA A 194 -17.14 -33.74 -12.95
N SER A 195 -17.66 -32.63 -13.48
CA SER A 195 -18.96 -32.55 -14.15
C SER A 195 -18.90 -33.24 -15.52
N PRO A 196 -20.02 -33.73 -16.09
CA PRO A 196 -20.05 -34.24 -17.47
C PRO A 196 -19.61 -33.22 -18.53
N TYR A 197 -19.63 -31.93 -18.20
CA TYR A 197 -19.15 -30.84 -19.05
C TYR A 197 -17.66 -30.53 -18.86
N ASP A 198 -17.01 -31.12 -17.86
CA ASP A 198 -15.57 -30.94 -17.64
C ASP A 198 -14.77 -31.79 -18.63
N THR A 199 -13.58 -31.31 -19.01
CA THR A 199 -12.71 -32.01 -19.95
C THR A 199 -12.06 -33.22 -19.28
N ALA A 200 -12.08 -34.37 -19.98
CA ALA A 200 -11.36 -35.56 -19.53
C ALA A 200 -9.86 -35.27 -19.39
N GLN A 201 -9.22 -35.86 -18.37
CA GLN A 201 -7.82 -35.63 -18.07
C GLN A 201 -6.90 -35.98 -19.26
N GLU A 202 -7.25 -37.03 -20.01
CA GLU A 202 -6.52 -37.46 -21.20
C GLU A 202 -6.51 -36.38 -22.29
N ALA A 203 -7.64 -35.71 -22.52
CA ALA A 203 -7.76 -34.64 -23.50
C ALA A 203 -6.94 -33.39 -23.08
N LEU A 204 -6.89 -33.08 -21.79
CA LEU A 204 -6.08 -31.97 -21.25
C LEU A 204 -4.57 -32.24 -21.34
N GLN A 205 -4.16 -33.50 -21.16
CA GLN A 205 -2.74 -33.89 -21.23
C GLN A 205 -2.23 -34.03 -22.66
N LYS A 206 -3.12 -34.11 -23.65
CA LYS A 206 -2.74 -34.17 -25.07
C LYS A 206 -2.07 -32.85 -25.50
N ILE A 207 -0.76 -32.90 -25.73
CA ILE A 207 0.00 -31.77 -26.26
C ILE A 207 -0.41 -31.55 -27.72
N THR A 208 -1.24 -30.54 -27.98
CA THR A 208 -1.73 -30.19 -29.33
C THR A 208 -0.89 -29.13 -30.03
N TYR A 209 -0.17 -28.31 -29.25
CA TYR A 209 0.63 -27.22 -29.79
C TYR A 209 2.06 -27.68 -30.08
N GLN A 210 2.41 -27.71 -31.36
CA GLN A 210 3.80 -27.79 -31.80
C GLN A 210 4.32 -26.36 -31.91
N THR A 211 5.36 -26.02 -31.14
CA THR A 211 6.02 -24.72 -31.28
C THR A 211 6.59 -24.62 -32.69
N PRO A 212 6.36 -23.51 -33.42
CA PRO A 212 7.03 -23.31 -34.69
C PRO A 212 8.54 -23.35 -34.47
N ASP A 213 9.26 -23.98 -35.39
CA ASP A 213 10.71 -23.95 -35.42
C ASP A 213 11.14 -22.51 -35.72
N PHE A 214 11.32 -21.73 -34.66
CA PHE A 214 12.15 -20.54 -34.71
C PHE A 214 13.57 -21.04 -34.95
N ASN A 215 13.88 -21.38 -36.21
CA ASN A 215 15.22 -21.66 -36.65
C ASN A 215 16.08 -20.54 -36.09
N ARG A 216 16.91 -20.93 -35.14
CA ARG A 216 17.83 -20.06 -34.44
C ARG A 216 18.60 -19.36 -35.53
N VAL A 217 18.28 -18.08 -35.77
CA VAL A 217 19.18 -17.16 -36.45
C VAL A 217 20.54 -17.48 -35.84
N SER A 218 21.43 -18.02 -36.67
CA SER A 218 22.71 -18.56 -36.23
C SER A 218 23.32 -17.57 -35.22
N PRO A 219 23.88 -18.00 -34.08
CA PRO A 219 24.51 -17.09 -33.11
C PRO A 219 25.62 -16.22 -33.72
N THR A 220 26.00 -16.48 -34.97
CA THR A 220 26.95 -15.72 -35.80
C THR A 220 26.32 -14.62 -36.65
N LEU A 221 24.99 -14.61 -36.86
CA LEU A 221 24.31 -13.55 -37.60
C LEU A 221 24.09 -12.34 -36.67
N PRO A 222 24.54 -11.13 -37.06
CA PRO A 222 24.33 -9.95 -36.25
C PRO A 222 22.83 -9.71 -36.08
N LEU A 223 22.40 -9.51 -34.83
CA LEU A 223 21.05 -9.05 -34.55
C LEU A 223 20.79 -7.75 -35.35
N PRO A 224 19.59 -7.58 -35.93
CA PRO A 224 19.25 -6.35 -36.65
C PRO A 224 19.47 -5.15 -35.73
N THR A 225 20.31 -4.21 -36.18
CA THR A 225 20.65 -3.00 -35.42
C THR A 225 19.44 -2.07 -35.37
N LEU A 226 19.22 -1.44 -34.21
CA LEU A 226 18.20 -0.40 -34.09
C LEU A 226 18.58 0.78 -35.02
N PRO A 227 17.72 1.19 -35.97
CA PRO A 227 17.96 2.34 -36.81
C PRO A 227 17.95 3.62 -35.97
N ALA A 228 18.76 4.59 -36.38
CA ALA A 228 18.77 5.89 -35.72
C ALA A 228 17.44 6.63 -35.98
N GLU A 229 17.01 7.48 -35.04
CA GLU A 229 15.73 8.22 -35.15
C GLU A 229 15.63 9.02 -36.45
N LYS A 230 16.75 9.58 -36.91
CA LYS A 230 16.83 10.30 -38.19
C LYS A 230 16.54 9.37 -39.38
N GLU A 231 17.06 8.15 -39.37
CA GLU A 231 16.85 7.17 -40.44
C GLU A 231 15.38 6.75 -40.52
N TYR A 232 14.71 6.57 -39.37
CA TYR A 232 13.27 6.29 -39.32
C TYR A 232 12.44 7.44 -39.90
N LEU A 233 12.75 8.68 -39.49
CA LEU A 233 12.03 9.86 -39.99
C LEU A 233 12.28 10.06 -41.49
N ASP A 234 13.51 9.86 -41.96
CA ASP A 234 13.85 9.96 -43.38
C ASP A 234 13.07 8.92 -44.22
N HIS A 235 12.85 7.72 -43.70
CA HIS A 235 12.05 6.68 -44.37
C HIS A 235 10.55 7.01 -44.45
N ILE A 236 9.99 7.73 -43.46
CA ILE A 236 8.56 8.09 -43.45
C ILE A 236 8.29 9.33 -44.29
N TYR A 237 9.17 10.34 -44.19
CA TYR A 237 8.89 11.68 -44.71
C TYR A 237 9.54 11.97 -46.06
N ASN A 238 10.51 11.17 -46.52
CA ASN A 238 11.11 11.36 -47.84
C ASN A 238 10.55 10.36 -48.87
N PRO A 239 10.04 10.84 -50.03
CA PRO A 239 9.50 9.98 -51.08
C PRO A 239 10.58 9.21 -51.88
N THR A 240 11.85 9.59 -51.74
CA THR A 240 13.00 8.92 -52.35
C THR A 240 13.97 8.49 -51.24
N PRO A 241 13.84 7.27 -50.70
CA PRO A 241 14.69 6.84 -49.60
C PRO A 241 16.12 6.64 -50.10
N SER A 242 17.10 7.20 -49.38
CA SER A 242 18.53 7.02 -49.67
C SER A 242 19.03 5.58 -49.44
N ARG A 243 18.21 4.73 -48.81
CA ARG A 243 18.49 3.32 -48.52
C ARG A 243 17.22 2.48 -48.76
N THR A 244 17.37 1.27 -49.31
CA THR A 244 16.25 0.34 -49.53
C THR A 244 15.65 -0.12 -48.20
N TYR A 245 14.33 -0.07 -48.07
CA TYR A 245 13.61 -0.61 -46.91
C TYR A 245 13.89 -2.11 -46.75
N ASP A 246 14.48 -2.52 -45.63
CA ASP A 246 14.76 -3.92 -45.32
C ASP A 246 13.53 -4.56 -44.67
N ALA A 247 12.72 -5.25 -45.49
CA ALA A 247 11.51 -5.94 -45.06
C ALA A 247 11.78 -7.12 -44.10
N SER A 248 13.05 -7.53 -43.92
CA SER A 248 13.43 -8.58 -42.98
C SER A 248 13.56 -8.08 -41.53
N ALA A 249 13.66 -6.75 -41.34
CA ALA A 249 13.75 -6.16 -40.01
C ALA A 249 12.35 -6.06 -39.36
N PRO A 250 12.20 -6.47 -38.08
CA PRO A 250 10.93 -6.40 -37.38
C PRO A 250 10.48 -4.95 -37.21
N PHE A 251 9.26 -4.63 -37.68
CA PHE A 251 8.68 -3.29 -37.65
C PHE A 251 8.60 -2.68 -36.24
N GLU A 252 8.50 -3.54 -35.21
CA GLU A 252 8.44 -3.18 -33.80
C GLU A 252 9.67 -2.40 -33.31
N VAL A 253 10.80 -2.55 -34.01
CA VAL A 253 12.02 -1.79 -33.75
C VAL A 253 11.81 -0.29 -33.96
N TYR A 254 11.05 0.08 -35.00
CA TYR A 254 10.75 1.47 -35.36
C TYR A 254 9.69 2.11 -34.46
N LEU A 255 8.77 1.31 -33.91
CA LEU A 255 7.70 1.80 -33.02
C LEU A 255 8.12 2.01 -31.57
N LYS A 256 9.33 1.57 -31.19
CA LYS A 256 9.82 1.65 -29.81
C LYS A 256 9.75 3.07 -29.19
N PRO A 257 10.17 4.17 -29.84
CA PRO A 257 10.06 5.51 -29.26
C PRO A 257 8.60 5.93 -29.04
N ASP A 258 7.69 5.56 -29.95
CA ASP A 258 6.27 5.92 -29.93
C ASP A 258 5.48 5.09 -28.90
N LEU A 259 5.80 3.81 -28.76
CA LEU A 259 5.21 2.91 -27.76
C LEU A 259 5.84 3.08 -26.37
N ALA A 260 7.02 3.70 -26.26
CA ALA A 260 7.70 3.89 -24.99
C ALA A 260 7.02 4.99 -24.16
N ASN A 261 6.16 4.57 -23.22
CA ASN A 261 5.44 5.42 -22.27
C ASN A 261 6.29 6.64 -21.82
N PRO A 262 5.89 7.88 -22.18
CA PRO A 262 6.63 9.10 -21.85
C PRO A 262 6.71 9.35 -20.34
N HIS A 263 5.90 8.65 -19.55
CA HIS A 263 5.85 8.69 -18.09
C HIS A 263 6.48 7.47 -17.41
N SER A 264 7.23 6.66 -18.14
CA SER A 264 8.02 5.56 -17.57
C SER A 264 8.96 6.06 -16.47
N ARG A 265 9.27 5.18 -15.50
CA ARG A 265 10.15 5.51 -14.36
C ARG A 265 11.54 5.96 -14.82
N ALA A 266 12.09 5.34 -15.85
CA ALA A 266 13.39 5.68 -16.43
C ALA A 266 13.39 7.11 -17.01
N LYS A 267 12.43 7.45 -17.87
CA LYS A 267 12.29 8.82 -18.43
C LYS A 267 12.02 9.86 -17.34
N LYS A 268 11.25 9.53 -16.29
CA LYS A 268 11.09 10.39 -15.09
C LYS A 268 12.41 10.64 -14.37
N MET A 269 13.23 9.60 -14.19
CA MET A 269 14.55 9.72 -13.58
C MET A 269 15.52 10.55 -14.43
N GLN A 270 15.51 10.37 -15.75
CA GLN A 270 16.30 11.19 -16.68
C GLN A 270 15.91 12.67 -16.60
N ARG A 271 14.61 13.01 -16.67
CA ARG A 271 14.14 14.39 -16.49
C ARG A 271 14.51 14.98 -15.13
N PHE A 272 14.48 14.16 -14.08
CA PHE A 272 14.92 14.59 -12.76
C PHE A 272 16.43 14.90 -12.73
N LYS A 273 17.27 14.02 -13.27
CA LYS A 273 18.72 14.22 -13.38
C LYS A 273 19.06 15.48 -14.19
N LEU A 274 18.44 15.65 -15.36
CA LEU A 274 18.60 16.86 -16.19
C LEU A 274 18.18 18.13 -15.45
N ARG A 275 17.08 18.06 -14.68
CA ARG A 275 16.66 19.20 -13.86
C ARG A 275 17.68 19.50 -12.76
N GLN A 276 18.24 18.49 -12.10
CA GLN A 276 19.28 18.70 -11.10
C GLN A 276 20.55 19.29 -11.71
N SER A 277 20.99 18.81 -12.88
CA SER A 277 22.18 19.36 -13.55
C SER A 277 21.99 20.83 -13.92
N ILE A 278 20.81 21.23 -14.41
CA ILE A 278 20.47 22.64 -14.69
C ILE A 278 20.53 23.48 -13.40
N ILE A 279 19.97 22.98 -12.30
CA ILE A 279 19.96 23.69 -11.02
C ILE A 279 21.39 23.87 -10.47
N HIS A 280 22.23 22.84 -10.59
CA HIS A 280 23.63 22.90 -10.18
C HIS A 280 24.45 23.86 -11.06
N ALA A 281 24.23 23.85 -12.37
CA ALA A 281 24.86 24.80 -13.29
C ALA A 281 24.50 26.25 -12.92
N GLN A 282 23.22 26.54 -12.70
CA GLN A 282 22.76 27.87 -12.29
C GLN A 282 23.38 28.34 -10.97
N LEU A 283 23.52 27.46 -9.98
CA LEU A 283 24.19 27.79 -8.72
C LEU A 283 25.67 28.12 -8.96
N LYS A 284 26.35 27.34 -9.82
CA LYS A 284 27.74 27.58 -10.19
C LYS A 284 27.88 28.94 -10.87
N ASP A 285 27.04 29.26 -11.85
CA ASP A 285 27.08 30.53 -12.56
C ASP A 285 26.90 31.74 -11.61
N ILE A 286 25.98 31.64 -10.64
CA ILE A 286 25.77 32.69 -9.62
C ILE A 286 26.97 32.78 -8.67
N MET A 287 27.56 31.65 -8.27
CA MET A 287 28.75 31.65 -7.42
C MET A 287 29.95 32.26 -8.13
N ASP A 288 30.16 31.92 -9.41
CA ASP A 288 31.26 32.45 -10.22
C ASP A 288 31.09 33.97 -10.41
N PHE A 289 29.85 34.44 -10.62
CA PHE A 289 29.53 35.87 -10.70
C PHE A 289 29.80 36.64 -9.39
N GLU A 290 29.41 36.10 -8.23
CA GLU A 290 29.67 36.76 -6.93
C GLU A 290 31.16 36.72 -6.53
N LEU A 291 31.88 35.66 -6.90
CA LEU A 291 33.31 35.56 -6.65
C LEU A 291 34.12 36.52 -7.53
N ALA A 292 33.63 36.85 -8.73
CA ALA A 292 34.21 37.90 -9.57
C ALA A 292 33.97 39.31 -8.99
N ASN A 293 32.85 39.54 -8.29
CA ASN A 293 32.42 40.84 -7.77
C ASN A 293 32.49 40.91 -6.25
N LEU A 294 33.70 40.91 -5.69
CA LEU A 294 33.89 40.84 -4.23
C LEU A 294 33.45 42.13 -3.51
N GLU A 295 33.58 43.33 -4.10
CA GLU A 295 33.13 44.61 -3.48
C GLU A 295 33.53 44.76 -2.00
N GLY A 296 34.74 44.33 -1.63
CA GLY A 296 35.23 44.36 -0.24
C GLY A 296 34.72 43.23 0.67
N ARG A 297 33.87 42.32 0.17
CA ARG A 297 33.40 41.11 0.86
C ARG A 297 34.45 40.01 0.81
N THR A 298 34.45 39.15 1.83
CA THR A 298 35.27 37.93 1.82
C THR A 298 34.71 36.88 0.85
N SER A 299 35.55 35.99 0.32
CA SER A 299 35.11 34.90 -0.57
C SER A 299 34.03 34.00 0.06
N LYS A 300 34.07 33.84 1.38
CA LYS A 300 33.04 33.11 2.15
C LYS A 300 31.70 33.85 2.15
N GLN A 301 31.70 35.17 2.31
CA GLN A 301 30.50 36.00 2.24
C GLN A 301 29.91 36.02 0.82
N ALA A 302 30.74 36.15 -0.21
CA ALA A 302 30.28 36.08 -1.61
C ALA A 302 29.60 34.73 -1.92
N ARG A 303 30.14 33.61 -1.42
CA ARG A 303 29.50 32.29 -1.57
C ARG A 303 28.19 32.16 -0.80
N SER A 304 28.08 32.76 0.40
CA SER A 304 26.81 32.74 1.14
C SER A 304 25.74 33.58 0.46
N ASP A 305 26.12 34.73 -0.10
CA ASP A 305 25.21 35.62 -0.84
C ASP A 305 24.76 34.98 -2.14
N ALA A 306 25.67 34.32 -2.88
CA ALA A 306 25.34 33.53 -4.06
C ALA A 306 24.31 32.43 -3.74
N ALA A 307 24.54 31.68 -2.66
CA ALA A 307 23.61 30.64 -2.21
C ALA A 307 22.25 31.22 -1.79
N PHE A 308 22.23 32.41 -1.18
CA PHE A 308 21.00 33.11 -0.82
C PHE A 308 20.22 33.56 -2.08
N ARG A 309 20.88 34.26 -3.01
CA ARG A 309 20.30 34.69 -4.30
C ARG A 309 19.74 33.52 -5.09
N TRP A 310 20.49 32.41 -5.14
CA TRP A 310 20.02 31.18 -5.78
C TRP A 310 18.76 30.61 -5.12
N ARG A 311 18.67 30.56 -3.78
CA ARG A 311 17.46 30.09 -3.08
C ARG A 311 16.25 30.97 -3.40
N GLU A 312 16.42 32.27 -3.44
CA GLU A 312 15.35 33.20 -3.82
C GLU A 312 14.91 33.00 -5.26
N LEU A 313 15.85 32.85 -6.18
CA LEU A 313 15.58 32.62 -7.60
C LEU A 313 14.83 31.30 -7.82
N VAL A 314 15.26 30.21 -7.17
CA VAL A 314 14.56 28.91 -7.19
C VAL A 314 13.14 29.04 -6.61
N LYS A 315 12.97 29.82 -5.54
CA LYS A 315 11.65 30.09 -4.95
C LYS A 315 10.75 30.87 -5.91
N LYS A 316 11.27 31.91 -6.57
CA LYS A 316 10.57 32.70 -7.60
C LYS A 316 10.16 31.83 -8.78
N GLN A 317 11.09 31.06 -9.37
CA GLN A 317 10.80 30.14 -10.47
C GLN A 317 9.76 29.07 -10.10
N LYS A 318 9.79 28.55 -8.86
CA LYS A 318 8.78 27.60 -8.38
C LYS A 318 7.40 28.26 -8.27
N ALA A 319 7.33 29.49 -7.79
CA ALA A 319 6.10 30.26 -7.70
C ALA A 319 5.56 30.57 -9.12
N GLU A 320 6.40 31.02 -10.04
CA GLU A 320 6.06 31.27 -11.45
C GLU A 320 5.58 30.02 -12.15
N ARG A 321 6.26 28.88 -12.00
CA ARG A 321 5.79 27.60 -12.56
C ARG A 321 4.45 27.17 -11.99
N THR A 322 4.22 27.41 -10.70
CA THR A 322 2.94 27.11 -10.06
C THR A 322 1.84 28.04 -10.61
N LYS A 323 2.14 29.34 -10.76
CA LYS A 323 1.24 30.33 -11.39
C LYS A 323 0.96 29.97 -12.85
N ALA A 324 1.96 29.65 -13.66
CA ALA A 324 1.80 29.26 -15.06
C ALA A 324 0.93 28.00 -15.23
N ARG A 325 1.09 27.01 -14.34
CA ARG A 325 0.20 25.83 -14.32
C ARG A 325 -1.24 26.17 -13.95
N TRP A 326 -1.43 27.20 -13.13
CA TRP A 326 -2.75 27.67 -12.72
C TRP A 326 -3.41 28.58 -13.76
N MET A 327 -2.62 29.28 -14.58
CA MET A 327 -3.03 30.21 -15.64
C MET A 327 -3.17 29.47 -16.97
N THR A 328 -4.16 28.59 -17.09
CA THR A 328 -4.59 28.05 -18.40
C THR A 328 -5.20 29.16 -19.25
N ALA A 329 -5.08 29.08 -20.59
CA ALA A 329 -5.57 30.11 -21.51
C ALA A 329 -7.01 30.56 -21.22
N THR A 330 -7.91 29.61 -20.99
CA THR A 330 -9.31 29.86 -20.59
C THR A 330 -9.45 30.66 -19.30
N ARG A 331 -8.56 30.45 -18.34
CA ARG A 331 -8.57 31.14 -17.05
C ARG A 331 -7.99 32.55 -17.18
N VAL A 332 -6.96 32.72 -18.01
CA VAL A 332 -6.40 34.03 -18.36
C VAL A 332 -7.48 34.91 -18.97
N GLU A 333 -8.22 34.41 -19.98
CA GLU A 333 -9.33 35.15 -20.60
C GLU A 333 -10.42 35.54 -19.59
N THR A 334 -10.78 34.64 -18.66
CA THR A 334 -11.78 34.96 -17.63
C THR A 334 -11.27 36.03 -16.65
N TRP A 335 -9.97 36.03 -16.36
CA TRP A 335 -9.35 37.02 -15.48
C TRP A 335 -9.25 38.39 -16.17
N GLU A 336 -8.90 38.42 -17.44
CA GLU A 336 -8.91 39.62 -18.28
C GLU A 336 -10.31 40.22 -18.38
N LYS A 337 -11.34 39.40 -18.65
CA LYS A 337 -12.75 39.85 -18.64
C LYS A 337 -13.15 40.46 -17.30
N LYS A 338 -12.71 39.86 -16.17
CA LYS A 338 -12.96 40.42 -14.84
C LYS A 338 -12.24 41.74 -14.61
N ASN A 339 -10.99 41.87 -15.04
CA ASN A 339 -10.24 43.12 -14.94
C ASN A 339 -10.88 44.24 -15.77
N VAL A 340 -11.29 43.95 -17.01
CA VAL A 340 -12.03 44.89 -17.87
C VAL A 340 -13.35 45.31 -17.21
N ASN A 341 -14.12 44.37 -16.66
CA ASN A 341 -15.37 44.69 -15.98
C ASN A 341 -15.15 45.49 -14.70
N LYS A 342 -14.07 45.23 -13.96
CA LYS A 342 -13.70 46.01 -12.77
C LYS A 342 -13.32 47.43 -13.16
N ALA A 343 -12.48 47.60 -14.17
CA ALA A 343 -12.10 48.91 -14.70
C ALA A 343 -13.34 49.71 -15.17
N LYS A 344 -14.27 49.08 -15.89
CA LYS A 344 -15.54 49.72 -16.29
C LYS A 344 -16.39 50.14 -15.08
N LYS A 345 -16.43 49.34 -14.00
CA LYS A 345 -17.15 49.71 -12.77
C LYS A 345 -16.49 50.89 -12.07
N GLU A 346 -15.17 50.87 -11.95
CA GLU A 346 -14.39 51.98 -11.37
C GLU A 346 -14.57 53.26 -12.20
N GLU A 347 -14.59 53.16 -13.53
CA GLU A 347 -14.85 54.28 -14.42
C GLU A 347 -16.29 54.82 -14.26
N ARG A 348 -17.30 53.95 -14.19
CA ARG A 348 -18.68 54.37 -13.91
C ARG A 348 -18.83 55.03 -12.55
N GLN A 349 -18.12 54.55 -11.53
CA GLN A 349 -18.11 55.19 -10.21
C GLN A 349 -17.45 56.57 -10.26
N ARG A 350 -16.32 56.70 -10.97
CA ARG A 350 -15.68 58.00 -11.20
C ARG A 350 -16.63 58.95 -11.92
N ARG A 351 -17.27 58.51 -13.00
CA ARG A 351 -18.28 59.31 -13.73
C ARG A 351 -19.44 59.75 -12.82
N ARG A 352 -19.99 58.81 -12.03
CA ARG A 352 -21.07 59.14 -11.09
C ARG A 352 -20.63 60.14 -10.02
N LEU A 353 -19.39 60.07 -9.54
CA LEU A 353 -18.84 61.04 -8.58
C LEU A 353 -18.57 62.40 -9.23
N THR A 354 -18.14 62.44 -10.48
CA THR A 354 -17.96 63.70 -11.22
C THR A 354 -19.28 64.34 -11.63
N GLU A 355 -20.31 63.54 -11.93
CA GLU A 355 -21.68 63.99 -12.23
C GLU A 355 -22.48 64.36 -10.96
N LEU A 356 -21.99 63.98 -9.77
CA LEU A 356 -22.53 64.35 -8.46
C LEU A 356 -22.14 65.80 -8.11
N THR A 357 -22.50 66.73 -8.98
CA THR A 357 -22.55 68.16 -8.70
C THR A 357 -23.98 68.51 -8.32
N LEU A 358 -24.19 69.18 -7.18
CA LEU A 358 -25.51 69.69 -6.83
C LEU A 358 -25.97 70.66 -7.93
N GLY A 359 -27.14 70.42 -8.52
CA GLY A 359 -27.81 71.43 -9.32
C GLY A 359 -28.22 72.60 -8.44
N GLU A 360 -28.12 73.83 -8.95
CA GLU A 360 -28.58 75.02 -8.23
C GLU A 360 -30.11 74.96 -8.08
N ASP A 361 -30.59 74.88 -6.84
CA ASP A 361 -32.01 74.83 -6.49
C ASP A 361 -32.36 76.04 -5.61
N GLN A 362 -33.58 76.58 -5.72
CA GLN A 362 -33.97 77.87 -5.11
C GLN A 362 -33.78 77.94 -3.58
N ASN A 363 -33.71 76.80 -2.89
CA ASN A 363 -33.55 76.71 -1.44
C ASN A 363 -32.09 76.50 -0.97
N GLN A 364 -31.10 76.57 -1.86
CA GLN A 364 -29.69 76.43 -1.50
C GLN A 364 -29.07 77.78 -1.11
N VAL A 365 -28.84 77.98 0.20
CA VAL A 365 -28.11 79.15 0.71
C VAL A 365 -26.61 78.88 0.62
N ILE A 366 -25.97 79.35 -0.46
CA ILE A 366 -24.52 79.36 -0.59
C ILE A 366 -23.98 80.50 0.29
N PRO A 367 -23.09 80.24 1.28
CA PRO A 367 -22.47 81.30 2.07
C PRO A 367 -21.73 82.30 1.17
N ALA A 368 -21.95 83.60 1.37
CA ALA A 368 -21.46 84.67 0.50
C ALA A 368 -19.92 84.62 0.25
N ALA A 369 -19.15 84.06 1.18
CA ALA A 369 -17.70 83.90 1.06
C ALA A 369 -17.27 83.00 -0.11
N LEU A 370 -18.11 82.06 -0.56
CA LEU A 370 -17.81 81.15 -1.67
C LEU A 370 -18.26 81.66 -3.04
N ARG A 371 -19.12 82.69 -3.11
CA ARG A 371 -19.57 83.31 -4.37
C ARG A 371 -18.52 84.23 -5.01
N ALA A 372 -17.53 84.69 -4.24
CA ALA A 372 -16.57 85.71 -4.70
C ALA A 372 -15.31 85.15 -5.38
N LYS A 373 -15.23 83.83 -5.62
CA LYS A 373 -14.03 83.16 -6.16
C LYS A 373 -14.25 82.33 -7.42
N ASN A 374 -15.43 82.40 -8.03
CA ASN A 374 -15.70 81.81 -9.34
C ASN A 374 -15.87 82.89 -10.40
#